data_AF-A0A928CVU7-F1
#
_entry.id   AF-A0A928CVU7-F1
#
_cell.length_a   1.000
_cell.length_b   1.000
_cell.length_c   1.000
_cell.angle_alpha   90.00
_cell.angle_beta   90.00
_cell.angle_gamma   90.00
#
_symmetry.space_group_name_H-M   'P 1'
#
loop_
_entity.id
_entity.type
_entity.pdbx_description
1 polymer ?
#
loop_
_entity_poly.entity_id
_entity_poly.type
_entity_poly.pdbx_seq_one_letter_code
_entity_poly.pdbx_strand_id
1 'polypeptide(L)' 'MSTTAAKVKKIVVEQLGVPEDQVTEDAKFIDDLGADSLDQVELVMAFEEEFGSDIPDEDAEKLTT' A
#
# COMPACT_ATOMS: atom_id res chain seq x y z
N MET A 1 -8.95 -17.64 6.18
CA MET A 1 -9.32 -16.27 6.57
C MET A 1 -8.36 -15.35 5.86
N SER A 2 -8.78 -14.64 4.81
CA SER A 2 -7.90 -13.69 4.14
C SER A 2 -7.80 -12.44 4.99
N THR A 3 -6.70 -12.32 5.73
CA THR A 3 -6.35 -11.11 6.47
C THR A 3 -6.05 -10.00 5.47
N THR A 4 -6.65 -8.83 5.67
CA THR A 4 -6.48 -7.61 4.84
C THR A 4 -5.01 -7.35 4.48
N ALA A 5 -4.10 -7.58 5.43
CA ALA A 5 -2.66 -7.48 5.24
C ALA A 5 -2.12 -8.29 4.04
N ALA A 6 -2.61 -9.51 3.79
CA ALA A 6 -2.14 -10.33 2.67
C ALA A 6 -2.55 -9.77 1.31
N LYS A 7 -3.76 -9.19 1.21
CA LYS A 7 -4.22 -8.50 0.00
C LYS A 7 -3.43 -7.22 -0.23
N VAL A 8 -3.26 -6.41 0.83
CA VAL A 8 -2.46 -5.18 0.78
C VAL A 8 -1.06 -5.49 0.27
N LYS A 9 -0.39 -6.47 0.89
CA LYS A 9 0.95 -6.91 0.51
C LYS A 9 1.07 -7.26 -0.97
N LYS A 10 0.08 -8.00 -1.51
CA LYS A 10 0.05 -8.43 -2.90
C LYS A 10 -0.06 -7.26 -3.87
N ILE A 11 -0.94 -6.30 -3.58
CA ILE A 11 -1.14 -5.10 -4.41
C ILE A 11 0.12 -4.23 -4.38
N VAL A 12 0.74 -4.06 -3.22
CA VAL A 12 1.99 -3.29 -3.07
C VAL A 12 3.12 -3.90 -3.89
N VAL A 13 3.27 -5.22 -3.85
CA VAL A 13 4.28 -5.96 -4.62
C VAL A 13 4.02 -5.87 -6.12
N GLU A 14 2.76 -5.96 -6.54
CA GLU A 14 2.38 -5.86 -7.96
C GLU A 14 2.53 -4.42 -8.49
N GLN A 15 2.15 -3.41 -7.70
CA GLN A 15 2.18 -2.01 -8.12
C GLN A 15 3.60 -1.41 -8.05
N LEU A 16 4.32 -1.60 -6.94
CA LEU A 16 5.67 -1.07 -6.76
C LEU A 16 6.76 -1.96 -7.37
N GLY A 17 6.43 -3.21 -7.71
CA GLY A 17 7.41 -4.17 -8.22
C GLY A 17 8.49 -4.58 -7.20
N VAL A 18 8.21 -4.37 -5.91
CA VAL A 18 9.10 -4.71 -4.79
C VAL A 18 8.81 -6.13 -4.29
N PRO A 19 9.80 -6.85 -3.75
CA PRO A 19 9.58 -8.22 -3.33
C PRO A 19 8.79 -8.30 -1.99
N GLU A 20 7.98 -9.35 -1.84
CA GLU A 20 7.06 -9.56 -0.69
C GLU A 20 7.77 -9.58 0.68
N ASP A 21 9.07 -9.87 0.69
CA ASP A 21 9.92 -9.88 1.86
C ASP A 21 10.28 -8.48 2.36
N GLN A 22 10.28 -7.47 1.49
CA GLN A 22 10.48 -6.07 1.86
C GLN A 22 9.21 -5.41 2.38
N VAL A 23 8.03 -5.89 1.98
CA VAL A 23 6.75 -5.33 2.42
C VAL A 23 6.42 -5.84 3.82
N THR A 24 6.99 -5.25 4.86
CA THR A 24 6.64 -5.57 6.25
C THR A 24 5.54 -4.64 6.77
N GLU A 25 4.86 -5.01 7.86
CA GLU A 25 3.88 -4.12 8.53
C GLU A 25 4.55 -2.83 9.02
N ASP A 26 5.84 -2.88 9.31
CA ASP A 26 6.67 -1.73 9.70
C ASP A 26 7.41 -1.07 8.52
N ALA A 27 7.23 -1.57 7.28
CA ALA A 27 7.94 -1.02 6.12
C ALA A 27 7.38 0.33 5.74
N LYS A 28 8.29 1.26 5.44
CA LYS A 28 7.94 2.58 4.93
C LYS A 28 7.81 2.54 3.41
N PHE A 29 6.65 2.93 2.90
CA PHE A 29 6.40 2.96 1.46
C PHE A 29 7.42 3.83 0.72
N ILE A 30 7.75 5.00 1.26
CA ILE A 30 8.72 5.92 0.65
C ILE A 30 10.17 5.46 0.91
N ASP A 31 10.54 5.28 2.18
CA ASP A 31 11.94 5.06 2.56
C ASP A 31 12.45 3.64 2.24
N ASP A 32 11.59 2.62 2.41
CA ASP A 32 11.98 1.21 2.23
C ASP A 32 11.57 0.65 0.86
N LEU A 33 10.38 1.00 0.38
CA LEU A 33 9.85 0.48 -0.90
C LEU A 33 10.10 1.44 -2.07
N GLY A 34 10.56 2.66 -1.82
CA GLY A 34 10.87 3.64 -2.85
C GLY A 34 9.64 4.18 -3.58
N ALA A 35 8.45 4.06 -2.99
CA ALA A 35 7.21 4.61 -3.53
C ALA A 35 7.28 6.15 -3.55
N ASP A 36 7.03 6.75 -4.69
CA ASP A 36 6.92 8.19 -4.80
C ASP A 36 5.51 8.69 -4.43
N SER A 37 5.28 10.00 -4.56
CA SER A 37 3.97 10.61 -4.28
C SER A 37 2.87 10.17 -5.27
N LEU A 38 3.22 9.77 -6.49
CA LEU A 38 2.28 9.25 -7.49
C LEU A 38 1.92 7.80 -7.19
N ASP A 39 2.92 6.98 -6.87
CA ASP A 39 2.75 5.58 -6.52
C ASP A 39 1.79 5.41 -5.32
N GLN A 40 1.87 6.31 -4.33
CA GLN A 40 0.94 6.31 -3.20
C GLN A 40 -0.51 6.57 -3.62
N VAL A 41 -0.74 7.54 -4.50
CA VAL A 41 -2.08 7.88 -5.00
C VAL A 41 -2.64 6.73 -5.83
N GLU A 42 -1.80 6.10 -6.66
CA GLU A 42 -2.19 4.91 -7.44
C GLU A 42 -2.48 3.70 -6.53
N LEU A 43 -1.67 3.48 -5.50
CA LEU A 43 -1.88 2.42 -4.51
C LEU A 43 -3.21 2.61 -3.75
N VAL A 44 -3.49 3.83 -3.29
CA VAL A 44 -4.76 4.14 -2.61
C VAL A 44 -5.94 3.88 -3.53
N MET A 45 -5.90 4.35 -4.78
CA MET A 45 -6.95 4.02 -5.76
C MET A 45 -7.10 2.51 -5.99
N ALA A 46 -6.00 1.78 -6.13
CA ALA A 46 -6.03 0.33 -6.31
C ALA A 46 -6.62 -0.39 -5.09
N PHE A 47 -6.32 0.10 -3.88
CA PHE A 47 -6.93 -0.42 -2.66
C PHE A 47 -8.43 -0.11 -2.58
N GLU A 48 -8.85 1.11 -2.87
CA GLU A 48 -10.27 1.48 -2.88
C GLU A 48 -11.07 0.63 -3.87
N GLU A 49 -10.50 0.36 -5.05
CA GLU A 49 -11.13 -0.45 -6.08
C GLU A 49 -11.18 -1.96 -5.71
N GLU A 50 -10.10 -2.50 -5.15
CA GLU A 50 -10.00 -3.93 -4.77
C GLU A 50 -10.77 -4.27 -3.48
N PHE A 51 -10.89 -3.32 -2.55
CA PHE A 51 -11.62 -3.50 -1.30
C PHE A 51 -13.05 -2.94 -1.34
N GLY A 52 -13.39 -2.13 -2.35
CA GLY A 52 -14.69 -1.48 -2.48
C GLY A 52 -15.03 -0.59 -1.29
N SER A 53 -14.00 -0.03 -0.64
CA SER A 53 -14.10 0.78 0.57
C SER A 53 -13.29 2.03 0.37
N ASP A 54 -13.88 3.19 0.63
CA ASP A 54 -13.19 4.47 0.59
C ASP A 54 -12.16 4.52 1.72
N ILE A 55 -10.89 4.76 1.38
CA ILE A 55 -9.84 4.95 2.38
C ILE A 55 -9.91 6.42 2.79
N PRO A 56 -10.21 6.74 4.07
CA PRO A 56 -10.23 8.13 4.50
C PRO A 56 -8.86 8.78 4.29
N ASP A 57 -8.84 10.02 3.82
CA ASP A 57 -7.60 10.79 3.65
C ASP A 57 -6.73 10.78 4.93
N GLU A 58 -7.34 10.79 6.12
CA GLU A 58 -6.64 10.72 7.41
C GLU A 58 -5.84 9.42 7.62
N ASP A 59 -6.27 8.31 7.02
CA ASP A 59 -5.55 7.03 7.06
C ASP A 59 -4.56 6.93 5.91
N ALA A 60 -4.86 7.52 4.74
CA ALA A 60 -3.91 7.64 3.65
C ALA A 60 -2.70 8.53 4.04
N GLU A 61 -2.92 9.62 4.77
CA GLU A 61 -1.87 10.52 5.27
C GLU A 61 -0.95 9.85 6.32
N LYS A 62 -1.37 8.74 6.93
CA LYS A 62 -0.48 7.96 7.83
C LYS A 62 0.50 7.09 7.07
N LEU A 63 0.27 6.82 5.77
CA LEU A 63 1.22 6.11 4.92
C LEU A 63 2.47 6.95 4.62
N THR A 64 2.38 8.26 4.81
CA THR A 64 3.45 9.23 4.56
C THR A 64 4.52 9.32 5.66
N THR A 65 4.31 8.76 6.87
CA THR A 65 5.21 8.99 8.04
C THR A 65 5.82 7.73 8.62
#